data_AF-A0A751PZN6-F1
#
_entry.id   AF-A0A751PZN6-F1
#
_cell.length_a   1.000
_cell.length_b   1.000
_cell.length_c   1.000
_cell.angle_alpha   90.00
_cell.angle_beta   90.00
_cell.angle_gamma   90.00
#
_symmetry.space_group_name_H-M   'P 1'
#
loop_
_entity.id
_entity.type
_entity.pdbx_description
1 polymer ?
#
loop_
_entity_poly.entity_id
_entity_poly.type
_entity_poly.pdbx_seq_one_letter_code
_entity_poly.pdbx_strand_id
1 'polypeptide(L)'
;MHSWKKKLVVSQLALACTLAITSQANATTNDISGTTYNTFHHYNDATYADDVYYDGYVGWNNYATDSYYNGDIYPVINNARVNGVISTYYLDDGVTTNTNANSLTIKNSTIHGMITSACLEGTDCVNRDTGYVYDRLALTVDNSTIDDNYEHYTYNGTYTDGTADTHVVDVYGMGTAITLDQEVDLSIVNNSHVAGITLTQGYEWEDIDDNTVSTGVNSSEVFNNTINVVDSTVTSGSLSDEGTSGWFGNTNNASDYSGSYTADDIAIAAIAHPYADNAMQTTVNLSNSTLMGDVVFSSNFDENFFPNGADSYRDTDADLDTNGWDG
;
A
#
# COMPACT_ATOMS: atom_id res chain seq x y z
N MET A 1 -3.29 -6.88 25.90
CA MET A 1 -4.28 -7.18 24.84
C MET A 1 -4.71 -5.87 24.22
N HIS A 2 -3.99 -5.42 23.20
CA HIS A 2 -4.60 -4.52 22.23
C HIS A 2 -5.67 -5.34 21.52
N SER A 3 -6.90 -4.86 21.55
CA SER A 3 -7.96 -5.43 20.72
C SER A 3 -7.76 -4.85 19.33
N TRP A 4 -7.70 -5.70 18.30
CA TRP A 4 -7.92 -5.28 16.92
C TRP A 4 -9.08 -4.28 16.90
N LYS A 5 -8.88 -3.10 16.27
CA LYS A 5 -10.00 -2.20 15.99
C LYS A 5 -11.00 -3.05 15.21
N LYS A 6 -12.27 -3.07 15.67
CA LYS A 6 -13.26 -4.10 15.29
C LYS A 6 -13.16 -4.42 13.79
N LYS A 7 -12.66 -5.62 13.45
CA LYS A 7 -12.67 -6.16 12.08
C LYS A 7 -14.10 -6.03 11.57
N LEU A 8 -14.33 -5.06 10.70
CA LEU A 8 -15.65 -4.77 10.14
C LEU A 8 -15.94 -5.85 9.09
N VAL A 9 -16.29 -7.04 9.56
CA VAL A 9 -16.92 -8.08 8.74
C VAL A 9 -18.37 -7.66 8.49
N VAL A 10 -18.58 -6.59 7.73
CA VAL A 10 -19.90 -6.12 7.34
C VAL A 10 -19.83 -5.72 5.87
N SER A 11 -20.73 -6.30 5.07
CA SER A 11 -20.73 -6.21 3.60
C SER A 11 -20.35 -4.81 3.09
N GLN A 12 -19.33 -4.76 2.25
CA GLN A 12 -18.69 -3.56 1.68
C GLN A 12 -19.69 -2.51 1.15
N LEU A 13 -20.89 -2.93 0.70
CA LEU A 13 -21.95 -2.05 0.24
C LEU A 13 -22.62 -1.19 1.34
N ALA A 14 -22.67 -1.66 2.58
CA ALA A 14 -23.36 -0.97 3.67
C ALA A 14 -22.49 0.12 4.33
N LEU A 15 -21.16 -0.04 4.28
CA LEU A 15 -20.21 0.86 4.93
C LEU A 15 -19.99 2.15 4.11
N ALA A 16 -19.87 2.03 2.79
CA ALA A 16 -19.73 3.17 1.88
C ALA A 16 -20.92 4.15 1.96
N CYS A 17 -22.15 3.66 2.16
CA CYS A 17 -23.34 4.51 2.28
C CYS A 17 -23.52 5.14 3.67
N THR A 18 -22.93 4.56 4.73
CA THR A 18 -23.13 5.04 6.12
C THR A 18 -22.04 6.02 6.55
N LEU A 19 -20.79 5.84 6.09
CA LEU A 19 -19.66 6.73 6.39
C LEU A 19 -19.76 8.10 5.69
N ALA A 20 -20.50 8.18 4.60
CA ALA A 20 -20.64 9.41 3.82
C ALA A 20 -21.36 10.57 4.54
N ILE A 21 -22.03 10.33 5.68
CA ILE A 21 -22.97 11.32 6.27
C ILE A 21 -22.32 12.17 7.39
N THR A 22 -21.28 11.71 8.09
CA THR A 22 -20.74 12.39 9.28
C THR A 22 -19.43 13.16 9.09
N SER A 23 -18.72 12.99 7.97
CA SER A 23 -17.41 13.64 7.69
C SER A 23 -17.47 14.86 6.75
N GLN A 24 -18.63 15.16 6.16
CA GLN A 24 -18.73 16.10 5.03
C GLN A 24 -18.26 17.54 5.32
N ALA A 25 -18.21 17.98 6.58
CA ALA A 25 -17.80 19.36 6.88
C ALA A 25 -16.30 19.61 6.62
N ASN A 26 -15.42 18.65 6.93
CA ASN A 26 -13.98 18.77 6.70
C ASN A 26 -13.53 18.16 5.36
N ALA A 27 -14.38 17.35 4.72
CA ALA A 27 -14.13 16.88 3.35
C ALA A 27 -13.98 18.04 2.36
N THR A 28 -14.71 19.16 2.55
CA THR A 28 -14.80 20.22 1.53
C THR A 28 -13.49 20.89 1.10
N THR A 29 -12.41 20.88 1.89
CA THR A 29 -11.14 21.51 1.50
C THR A 29 -10.18 20.57 0.76
N ASN A 30 -10.25 19.27 1.04
CA ASN A 30 -9.29 18.27 0.57
C ASN A 30 -9.96 17.17 -0.28
N ASP A 31 -11.27 17.31 -0.53
CA ASP A 31 -12.02 16.49 -1.48
C ASP A 31 -11.68 16.90 -2.92
N ILE A 32 -11.02 15.97 -3.62
CA ILE A 32 -10.59 16.15 -5.01
C ILE A 32 -11.62 15.63 -6.02
N SER A 33 -12.80 15.21 -5.55
CA SER A 33 -13.82 14.61 -6.42
C SER A 33 -14.24 15.54 -7.56
N GLY A 34 -14.32 14.99 -8.77
CA GLY A 34 -14.64 15.78 -9.98
C GLY A 34 -13.49 16.61 -10.55
N THR A 35 -12.28 16.51 -10.01
CA THR A 35 -11.13 17.34 -10.41
C THR A 35 -10.02 16.53 -11.10
N THR A 36 -9.05 17.24 -11.67
CA THR A 36 -7.72 16.68 -11.96
C THR A 36 -6.77 17.14 -10.86
N TYR A 37 -6.09 16.20 -10.23
CA TYR A 37 -5.20 16.43 -9.10
C TYR A 37 -3.80 15.90 -9.42
N ASN A 38 -2.77 16.64 -9.05
CA ASN A 38 -1.38 16.18 -9.14
C ASN A 38 -0.87 16.06 -7.71
N THR A 39 -0.09 15.03 -7.42
CA THR A 39 0.45 14.83 -6.06
C THR A 39 1.80 15.50 -5.89
N PHE A 40 2.40 16.03 -6.96
CA PHE A 40 3.67 16.73 -6.95
C PHE A 40 3.53 18.12 -7.56
N HIS A 41 4.18 19.09 -6.92
CA HIS A 41 4.14 20.49 -7.30
C HIS A 41 5.54 21.11 -7.16
N HIS A 42 5.96 21.90 -8.14
CA HIS A 42 7.14 22.75 -7.98
C HIS A 42 6.72 24.10 -7.41
N TYR A 43 7.42 24.56 -6.37
CA TYR A 43 7.27 25.90 -5.84
C TYR A 43 8.62 26.60 -5.82
N ASN A 44 8.59 27.91 -6.05
CA ASN A 44 9.72 28.81 -5.91
C ASN A 44 9.20 30.22 -5.66
N ASP A 45 8.87 30.50 -4.40
CA ASP A 45 8.29 31.78 -4.00
C ASP A 45 8.76 32.26 -2.62
N ALA A 46 8.10 33.29 -2.06
CA ALA A 46 8.51 33.86 -0.77
C ALA A 46 8.22 32.93 0.43
N THR A 47 7.38 31.92 0.25
CA THR A 47 6.90 30.97 1.27
C THR A 47 7.59 29.63 1.15
N TYR A 48 7.87 29.19 -0.09
CA TYR A 48 8.46 27.90 -0.39
C TYR A 48 9.87 28.05 -0.95
N ALA A 49 10.78 27.19 -0.49
CA ALA A 49 12.07 27.04 -1.13
C ALA A 49 11.88 26.49 -2.55
N ASP A 50 12.85 26.76 -3.41
CA ASP A 50 12.86 26.25 -4.79
C ASP A 50 13.04 24.73 -4.80
N ASP A 51 11.92 24.00 -4.84
CA ASP A 51 11.91 22.54 -4.82
C ASP A 51 10.57 21.94 -5.27
N VAL A 52 10.53 20.60 -5.33
CA VAL A 52 9.31 19.81 -5.51
C VAL A 52 8.73 19.42 -4.16
N TYR A 53 7.43 19.66 -4.03
CA TYR A 53 6.63 19.36 -2.87
C TYR A 53 5.63 18.26 -3.21
N TYR A 54 5.31 17.45 -2.20
CA TYR A 54 4.39 16.31 -2.33
C TYR A 54 3.15 16.52 -1.48
N ASP A 55 2.00 16.48 -2.16
CA ASP A 55 0.66 16.67 -1.61
C ASP A 55 -0.21 15.42 -1.90
N GLY A 56 0.33 14.21 -1.70
CA GLY A 56 -0.36 12.96 -2.04
C GLY A 56 -0.86 12.14 -0.84
N TYR A 57 -0.77 12.65 0.39
CA TYR A 57 -1.17 11.88 1.56
C TYR A 57 -2.68 11.87 1.75
N VAL A 58 -3.25 10.71 2.09
CA VAL A 58 -4.68 10.55 2.35
C VAL A 58 -4.98 10.71 3.84
N GLY A 59 -6.06 11.43 4.18
CA GLY A 59 -6.49 11.61 5.57
C GLY A 59 -7.91 12.18 5.73
N TRP A 60 -8.54 11.90 6.87
CA TRP A 60 -9.93 12.34 7.16
C TRP A 60 -10.05 13.80 7.60
N ASN A 61 -8.93 14.45 7.91
CA ASN A 61 -8.81 15.89 8.13
C ASN A 61 -9.76 16.48 9.18
N ASN A 62 -10.02 15.76 10.26
CA ASN A 62 -10.76 16.25 11.41
C ASN A 62 -9.83 16.83 12.48
N TYR A 63 -9.65 18.15 12.45
CA TYR A 63 -8.87 18.86 13.47
C TYR A 63 -9.35 18.52 14.90
N ALA A 64 -8.37 18.21 15.76
CA ALA A 64 -8.38 18.24 17.23
C ALA A 64 -8.58 16.93 18.04
N THR A 65 -9.01 15.78 17.50
CA THR A 65 -9.19 14.54 18.31
C THR A 65 -8.77 13.21 17.70
N ASP A 66 -8.82 13.03 16.38
CA ASP A 66 -8.76 11.70 15.75
C ASP A 66 -7.67 11.57 14.66
N SER A 67 -6.83 12.58 14.46
CA SER A 67 -5.67 12.47 13.59
C SER A 67 -4.51 13.32 14.08
N TYR A 68 -3.29 12.77 14.06
CA TYR A 68 -2.07 13.56 14.24
C TYR A 68 -1.73 14.42 13.02
N TYR A 69 -2.09 13.95 11.81
CA TYR A 69 -1.73 14.58 10.55
C TYR A 69 -2.94 14.71 9.64
N ASN A 70 -3.05 15.85 8.98
CA ASN A 70 -4.01 15.98 7.90
C ASN A 70 -3.39 15.39 6.64
N GLY A 71 -4.18 14.63 5.90
CA GLY A 71 -3.83 14.27 4.53
C GLY A 71 -4.25 15.37 3.57
N ASP A 72 -3.54 15.48 2.46
CA ASP A 72 -3.82 16.38 1.35
C ASP A 72 -5.10 15.98 0.60
N ILE A 73 -5.42 14.68 0.62
CA ILE A 73 -6.52 14.08 -0.12
C ILE A 73 -7.53 13.44 0.83
N TYR A 74 -8.81 13.74 0.65
CA TYR A 74 -9.90 13.09 1.35
C TYR A 74 -10.05 11.60 0.90
N PRO A 75 -10.27 10.62 1.80
CA PRO A 75 -10.14 9.19 1.48
C PRO A 75 -11.27 8.60 0.62
N VAL A 76 -12.21 9.43 0.19
CA VAL A 76 -13.29 9.03 -0.74
C VAL A 76 -13.12 9.84 -2.02
N ILE A 77 -12.37 9.27 -2.96
CA ILE A 77 -12.05 9.89 -4.26
C ILE A 77 -13.10 9.44 -5.27
N ASN A 78 -13.86 10.38 -5.83
CA ASN A 78 -14.91 10.07 -6.79
C ASN A 78 -14.84 10.93 -8.04
N ASN A 79 -14.90 10.30 -9.22
CA ASN A 79 -14.89 11.01 -10.51
C ASN A 79 -13.68 11.95 -10.68
N ALA A 80 -12.51 11.56 -10.17
CA ALA A 80 -11.28 12.34 -10.25
C ALA A 80 -10.29 11.72 -11.23
N ARG A 81 -9.37 12.55 -11.73
CA ARG A 81 -8.16 12.11 -12.43
C ARG A 81 -6.94 12.51 -11.61
N VAL A 82 -6.21 11.56 -11.07
CA VAL A 82 -5.01 11.83 -10.26
C VAL A 82 -3.78 11.47 -11.08
N ASN A 83 -2.75 12.33 -11.07
CA ASN A 83 -1.43 12.00 -11.60
C ASN A 83 -0.42 12.04 -10.46
N GLY A 84 0.25 10.92 -10.20
CA GLY A 84 1.24 10.80 -9.15
C GLY A 84 0.97 9.68 -8.16
N VAL A 85 1.51 9.84 -6.96
CA VAL A 85 1.51 8.82 -5.90
C VAL A 85 0.53 9.23 -4.81
N ILE A 86 -0.42 8.35 -4.49
CA ILE A 86 -1.34 8.50 -3.36
C ILE A 86 -0.79 7.66 -2.21
N SER A 87 -0.52 8.26 -1.06
CA SER A 87 -0.04 7.54 0.12
C SER A 87 -1.09 7.43 1.22
N THR A 88 -1.36 6.21 1.68
CA THR A 88 -2.23 5.95 2.84
C THR A 88 -1.50 6.10 4.18
N TYR A 89 -0.26 6.59 4.19
CA TYR A 89 0.59 6.60 5.40
C TYR A 89 -0.07 7.28 6.60
N TYR A 90 -0.82 8.38 6.40
CA TYR A 90 -1.52 9.10 7.47
C TYR A 90 -2.98 8.68 7.70
N LEU A 91 -3.46 7.65 7.00
CA LEU A 91 -4.86 7.22 7.11
C LEU A 91 -5.16 6.51 8.43
N ASP A 92 -4.16 5.81 8.97
CA ASP A 92 -4.14 5.33 10.35
C ASP A 92 -2.92 5.87 11.08
N ASP A 93 -3.18 6.69 12.08
CA ASP A 93 -2.17 7.30 12.94
C ASP A 93 -1.78 6.39 14.12
N GLY A 94 -2.45 5.24 14.27
CA GLY A 94 -2.18 4.24 15.28
C GLY A 94 -2.64 4.62 16.69
N VAL A 95 -3.31 5.75 16.92
CA VAL A 95 -3.74 6.12 18.28
C VAL A 95 -5.01 5.42 18.69
N THR A 96 -5.07 5.05 19.97
CA THR A 96 -6.22 4.35 20.55
C THR A 96 -7.52 5.17 20.57
N THR A 97 -7.42 6.49 20.48
CA THR A 97 -8.58 7.40 20.43
C THR A 97 -9.07 7.68 19.02
N ASN A 98 -8.34 7.28 17.99
CA ASN A 98 -8.69 7.55 16.60
C ASN A 98 -9.91 6.70 16.21
N THR A 99 -10.99 7.40 15.85
CA THR A 99 -12.25 6.81 15.41
C THR A 99 -12.44 6.83 13.88
N ASN A 100 -11.49 7.40 13.14
CA ASN A 100 -11.47 7.38 11.69
C ASN A 100 -11.27 5.95 11.17
N ALA A 101 -11.84 5.69 9.99
CA ALA A 101 -11.66 4.40 9.33
C ALA A 101 -10.31 4.36 8.61
N ASN A 102 -9.54 3.28 8.78
CA ASN A 102 -8.39 2.99 7.92
C ASN A 102 -8.88 2.51 6.54
N SER A 103 -9.46 3.41 5.73
CA SER A 103 -10.10 3.06 4.46
C SER A 103 -9.95 4.10 3.38
N LEU A 104 -9.58 3.67 2.17
CA LEU A 104 -9.49 4.49 0.96
C LEU A 104 -10.43 3.91 -0.10
N THR A 105 -11.30 4.75 -0.66
CA THR A 105 -12.20 4.39 -1.76
C THR A 105 -11.89 5.23 -2.99
N ILE A 106 -11.57 4.56 -4.09
CA ILE A 106 -11.41 5.13 -5.42
C ILE A 106 -12.61 4.71 -6.25
N LYS A 107 -13.40 5.68 -6.72
CA LYS A 107 -14.63 5.43 -7.45
C LYS A 107 -14.73 6.24 -8.73
N ASN A 108 -15.14 5.62 -9.84
CA ASN A 108 -15.31 6.30 -11.13
C ASN A 108 -14.09 7.15 -11.54
N SER A 109 -12.89 6.76 -11.12
CA SER A 109 -11.70 7.62 -11.18
C SER A 109 -10.59 6.95 -11.99
N THR A 110 -9.65 7.76 -12.45
CA THR A 110 -8.41 7.29 -13.07
C THR A 110 -7.24 7.82 -12.27
N ILE A 111 -6.42 6.90 -11.77
CA ILE A 111 -5.15 7.20 -11.10
C ILE A 111 -4.06 6.80 -12.08
N HIS A 112 -3.28 7.80 -12.52
CA HIS A 112 -2.05 7.59 -13.27
C HIS A 112 -0.90 7.65 -12.27
N GLY A 113 -0.43 6.50 -11.83
CA GLY A 113 0.63 6.30 -10.85
C GLY A 113 0.29 5.22 -9.84
N MET A 114 0.45 5.54 -8.56
CA MET A 114 0.55 4.52 -7.52
C MET A 114 -0.32 4.83 -6.32
N ILE A 115 -0.85 3.79 -5.67
CA ILE A 115 -1.29 3.83 -4.29
C ILE A 115 -0.25 3.11 -3.44
N THR A 116 0.32 3.81 -2.46
CA THR A 116 1.31 3.25 -1.54
C THR A 116 0.91 3.41 -0.07
N SER A 117 1.47 2.61 0.82
CA SER A 117 1.43 2.87 2.27
C SER A 117 2.71 3.51 2.79
N ALA A 118 3.70 3.76 1.93
CA ALA A 118 4.98 4.31 2.32
C ALA A 118 4.90 5.82 2.61
N CYS A 119 5.78 6.26 3.51
CA CYS A 119 6.23 7.64 3.55
C CYS A 119 7.10 7.90 2.31
N LEU A 120 6.90 9.03 1.62
CA LEU A 120 7.75 9.39 0.50
C LEU A 120 9.08 9.98 0.95
N GLU A 121 10.17 9.56 0.30
CA GLU A 121 11.51 10.08 0.56
C GLU A 121 11.57 11.61 0.38
N GLY A 122 12.36 12.27 1.22
CA GLY A 122 12.50 13.73 1.19
C GLY A 122 11.33 14.51 1.82
N THR A 123 10.27 13.83 2.27
CA THR A 123 9.20 14.44 3.05
C THR A 123 9.43 14.22 4.56
N ASP A 124 9.09 15.21 5.38
CA ASP A 124 9.17 15.09 6.84
C ASP A 124 7.96 14.30 7.35
N CYS A 125 8.00 12.98 7.14
CA CYS A 125 6.98 12.11 7.67
C CYS A 125 7.14 11.99 9.16
N VAL A 126 6.06 12.28 9.88
CA VAL A 126 6.10 12.09 11.32
C VAL A 126 5.74 10.66 11.68
N ASN A 127 6.32 10.19 12.78
CA ASN A 127 6.09 8.85 13.29
C ASN A 127 4.62 8.65 13.68
N ARG A 128 4.02 7.56 13.18
CA ARG A 128 2.75 7.02 13.65
C ARG A 128 2.91 6.48 15.07
N ASP A 129 1.83 6.43 15.84
CA ASP A 129 1.81 5.65 17.09
C ASP A 129 1.78 4.16 16.77
N THR A 130 2.21 3.32 17.71
CA THR A 130 2.40 1.86 17.57
C THR A 130 1.14 1.06 17.26
N GLY A 131 -0.05 1.62 17.46
CA GLY A 131 -1.31 0.89 17.32
C GLY A 131 -1.75 0.61 15.88
N TYR A 132 -1.08 1.18 14.87
CA TYR A 132 -1.47 1.03 13.46
C TYR A 132 -1.38 -0.42 12.96
N VAL A 133 -0.50 -1.23 13.57
CA VAL A 133 -0.32 -2.65 13.26
C VAL A 133 -1.56 -3.50 13.58
N TYR A 134 -2.55 -2.93 14.25
CA TYR A 134 -3.80 -3.63 14.61
C TYR A 134 -5.01 -3.18 13.77
N ASP A 135 -4.80 -2.37 12.73
CA ASP A 135 -5.85 -1.92 11.82
C ASP A 135 -5.49 -2.26 10.37
N ARG A 136 -6.43 -2.91 9.68
CA ARG A 136 -6.24 -3.35 8.29
C ARG A 136 -6.76 -2.27 7.36
N LEU A 137 -5.98 -1.95 6.32
CA LEU A 137 -6.43 -1.01 5.30
C LEU A 137 -7.60 -1.61 4.51
N ALA A 138 -8.75 -0.98 4.53
CA ALA A 138 -9.85 -1.28 3.61
C ALA A 138 -9.69 -0.44 2.33
N LEU A 139 -9.13 -1.02 1.27
CA LEU A 139 -8.92 -0.36 -0.02
C LEU A 139 -9.96 -0.81 -1.04
N THR A 140 -10.70 0.12 -1.63
CA THR A 140 -11.71 -0.17 -2.66
C THR A 140 -11.40 0.57 -3.96
N VAL A 141 -11.38 -0.17 -5.07
CA VAL A 141 -11.24 0.32 -6.45
C VAL A 141 -12.52 -0.06 -7.20
N ASP A 142 -13.45 0.89 -7.33
CA ASP A 142 -14.80 0.70 -7.87
C ASP A 142 -14.97 1.45 -9.19
N ASN A 143 -15.19 0.74 -10.30
CA ASN A 143 -15.31 1.31 -11.65
C ASN A 143 -14.21 2.33 -11.95
N SER A 144 -12.96 1.96 -11.65
CA SER A 144 -11.81 2.86 -11.69
C SER A 144 -10.62 2.20 -12.35
N THR A 145 -9.70 3.02 -12.86
CA THR A 145 -8.42 2.56 -13.41
C THR A 145 -7.29 3.08 -12.54
N ILE A 146 -6.37 2.21 -12.16
CA ILE A 146 -5.07 2.58 -11.61
C ILE A 146 -4.04 2.00 -12.55
N ASP A 147 -3.48 2.86 -13.40
CA ASP A 147 -2.32 2.52 -14.20
C ASP A 147 -1.08 3.06 -13.52
N ASP A 148 0.03 2.35 -13.66
CA ASP A 148 1.32 2.67 -13.07
C ASP A 148 2.24 3.37 -14.08
N ASN A 149 1.68 4.17 -14.98
CA ASN A 149 2.47 4.85 -16.01
C ASN A 149 3.09 6.17 -15.52
N TYR A 150 2.86 6.57 -14.27
CA TYR A 150 3.45 7.78 -13.71
C TYR A 150 4.77 7.42 -13.04
N GLU A 151 5.83 7.54 -13.81
CA GLU A 151 7.18 7.08 -13.43
C GLU A 151 8.04 8.21 -12.84
N HIS A 152 7.77 9.45 -13.26
CA HIS A 152 8.50 10.65 -12.83
C HIS A 152 7.60 11.88 -12.81
N TYR A 153 7.79 12.73 -11.81
CA TYR A 153 7.44 14.15 -11.93
C TYR A 153 8.61 14.89 -12.59
N THR A 154 8.34 15.72 -13.59
CA THR A 154 9.36 16.59 -14.20
C THR A 154 8.83 18.00 -14.30
N TYR A 155 9.56 18.93 -13.70
CA TYR A 155 9.36 20.37 -13.88
C TYR A 155 10.49 20.94 -14.75
N ASN A 156 10.10 21.65 -15.81
CA ASN A 156 11.01 22.34 -16.73
C ASN A 156 10.61 23.81 -16.83
N GLY A 157 11.22 24.64 -16.00
CA GLY A 157 11.01 26.08 -15.94
C GLY A 157 12.21 26.90 -16.40
N THR A 158 12.12 28.21 -16.15
CA THR A 158 13.24 29.13 -16.33
C THR A 158 13.20 30.13 -15.19
N TYR A 159 14.35 30.35 -14.54
CA TYR A 159 14.50 31.40 -13.55
C TYR A 159 14.33 32.78 -14.19
N THR A 160 14.12 33.79 -13.35
CA THR A 160 13.94 35.19 -13.82
C THR A 160 15.16 35.72 -14.59
N ASP A 161 16.35 35.19 -14.32
CA ASP A 161 17.59 35.55 -15.03
C ASP A 161 17.79 34.82 -16.37
N GLY A 162 16.85 33.95 -16.76
CA GLY A 162 16.89 33.19 -18.01
C GLY A 162 17.64 31.86 -17.93
N THR A 163 18.16 31.47 -16.76
CA THR A 163 18.76 30.15 -16.57
C THR A 163 17.69 29.06 -16.41
N ALA A 164 18.03 27.82 -16.77
CA ALA A 164 17.09 26.71 -16.68
C ALA A 164 16.83 26.33 -15.22
N ASP A 165 15.55 26.11 -14.91
CA ASP A 165 15.07 25.63 -13.62
C ASP A 165 14.49 24.23 -13.88
N THR A 166 15.08 23.18 -13.31
CA THR A 166 14.73 21.80 -13.65
C THR A 166 14.77 20.93 -12.42
N HIS A 167 13.63 20.30 -12.13
CA HIS A 167 13.48 19.38 -11.02
C HIS A 167 12.83 18.08 -11.52
N VAL A 168 13.31 16.96 -10.98
CA VAL A 168 12.79 15.63 -11.28
C VAL A 168 12.61 14.88 -9.98
N VAL A 169 11.46 14.20 -9.82
CA VAL A 169 11.22 13.24 -8.76
C VAL A 169 10.88 11.91 -9.41
N ASP A 170 11.72 10.92 -9.18
CA ASP A 170 11.55 9.56 -9.69
C ASP A 170 10.67 8.75 -8.73
N VAL A 171 9.67 8.06 -9.27
CA VAL A 171 8.75 7.22 -8.48
C VAL A 171 8.59 5.80 -9.04
N TYR A 172 9.13 5.51 -10.22
CA TYR A 172 9.10 4.16 -10.84
C TYR A 172 9.63 3.04 -9.95
N GLY A 173 10.60 3.34 -9.07
CA GLY A 173 11.20 2.35 -8.16
C GLY A 173 10.37 2.05 -6.91
N MET A 174 9.23 2.72 -6.73
CA MET A 174 8.41 2.57 -5.51
C MET A 174 7.54 1.31 -5.51
N GLY A 175 7.36 0.65 -6.65
CA GLY A 175 6.52 -0.53 -6.79
C GLY A 175 5.54 -0.46 -7.98
N THR A 176 4.52 -1.31 -7.95
CA THR A 176 3.42 -1.37 -8.93
C THR A 176 2.27 -0.41 -8.59
N ALA A 177 1.19 -0.37 -9.39
CA ALA A 177 0.02 0.49 -9.17
C ALA A 177 -0.55 0.48 -7.75
N ILE A 178 -0.55 -0.68 -7.08
CA ILE A 178 -0.82 -0.77 -5.64
C ILE A 178 0.39 -1.40 -4.97
N THR A 179 1.03 -0.70 -4.03
CA THR A 179 2.20 -1.19 -3.29
C THR A 179 2.05 -0.93 -1.79
N LEU A 180 1.74 -1.97 -1.01
CA LEU A 180 1.34 -1.83 0.39
C LEU A 180 2.23 -2.67 1.30
N ASP A 181 2.70 -2.02 2.35
CA ASP A 181 3.54 -2.55 3.42
C ASP A 181 2.75 -2.65 4.75
N GLN A 182 1.48 -3.00 4.64
CA GLN A 182 0.53 -3.17 5.76
C GLN A 182 -0.55 -4.18 5.36
N GLU A 183 -1.22 -4.76 6.35
CA GLU A 183 -2.35 -5.65 6.11
C GLU A 183 -3.48 -4.95 5.35
N VAL A 184 -4.06 -5.62 4.35
CA VAL A 184 -5.10 -5.04 3.49
C VAL A 184 -6.30 -5.95 3.25
N ASP A 185 -7.49 -5.34 3.23
CA ASP A 185 -8.71 -5.86 2.60
C ASP A 185 -8.97 -5.07 1.30
N LEU A 186 -8.44 -5.58 0.19
CA LEU A 186 -8.53 -4.97 -1.14
C LEU A 186 -9.75 -5.50 -1.90
N SER A 187 -10.55 -4.58 -2.44
CA SER A 187 -11.71 -4.87 -3.29
C SER A 187 -11.60 -4.13 -4.63
N ILE A 188 -11.53 -4.88 -5.73
CA ILE A 188 -11.45 -4.36 -7.10
C ILE A 188 -12.72 -4.81 -7.83
N VAL A 189 -13.62 -3.88 -8.11
CA VAL A 189 -14.99 -4.20 -8.53
C VAL A 189 -15.51 -3.32 -9.66
N ASN A 190 -16.57 -3.78 -10.32
CA ASN A 190 -17.37 -3.02 -11.27
C ASN A 190 -16.57 -2.50 -12.48
N ASN A 191 -15.90 -3.40 -13.20
CA ASN A 191 -15.08 -3.06 -14.37
C ASN A 191 -13.89 -2.15 -14.02
N SER A 192 -13.25 -2.43 -12.88
CA SER A 192 -12.00 -1.77 -12.52
C SER A 192 -10.80 -2.42 -13.23
N HIS A 193 -9.73 -1.65 -13.39
CA HIS A 193 -8.48 -2.06 -14.03
C HIS A 193 -7.30 -1.62 -13.15
N VAL A 194 -6.42 -2.55 -12.76
CA VAL A 194 -5.25 -2.27 -11.90
C VAL A 194 -4.00 -2.90 -12.51
N ALA A 195 -2.92 -2.12 -12.64
CA ALA A 195 -1.63 -2.55 -13.18
C ALA A 195 -0.65 -2.97 -12.06
N GLY A 196 -0.74 -4.21 -11.63
CA GLY A 196 0.14 -4.78 -10.60
C GLY A 196 -0.30 -4.46 -9.17
N ILE A 197 -0.11 -5.44 -8.29
CA ILE A 197 -0.36 -5.35 -6.85
C ILE A 197 0.83 -5.98 -6.13
N THR A 198 1.50 -5.20 -5.29
CA THR A 198 2.63 -5.65 -4.47
C THR A 198 2.28 -5.49 -3.00
N LEU A 199 2.25 -6.61 -2.26
CA LEU A 199 2.00 -6.63 -0.83
C LEU A 199 3.25 -7.13 -0.11
N THR A 200 3.78 -6.32 0.80
CA THR A 200 4.91 -6.64 1.66
C THR A 200 4.48 -6.67 3.12
N GLN A 201 5.16 -7.48 3.92
CA GLN A 201 4.97 -7.51 5.37
C GLN A 201 5.83 -6.42 6.02
N GLY A 202 5.22 -5.27 6.32
CA GLY A 202 5.94 -4.10 6.84
C GLY A 202 6.20 -4.08 8.33
N TYR A 203 5.65 -5.05 9.05
CA TYR A 203 5.84 -5.23 10.48
C TYR A 203 5.64 -6.69 10.85
N GLU A 204 6.07 -7.02 12.06
CA GLU A 204 5.98 -8.35 12.61
C GLU A 204 5.39 -8.35 14.02
N TRP A 205 5.01 -9.55 14.46
CA TRP A 205 4.75 -9.84 15.86
C TRP A 205 5.80 -10.83 16.33
N GLU A 206 6.81 -10.29 17.01
CA GLU A 206 7.91 -11.06 17.60
C GLU A 206 7.40 -12.22 18.46
N ASP A 207 8.12 -13.33 18.41
CA ASP A 207 7.97 -14.43 19.36
C ASP A 207 8.26 -13.94 20.78
N ILE A 208 7.55 -14.49 21.78
CA ILE A 208 7.72 -14.07 23.18
C ILE A 208 9.11 -14.48 23.71
N ASP A 209 9.57 -15.68 23.34
CA ASP A 209 10.87 -16.24 23.67
C ASP A 209 11.27 -17.29 22.60
N ASP A 210 12.56 -17.66 22.53
CA ASP A 210 13.01 -18.76 21.66
C ASP A 210 12.62 -20.15 22.20
N ASN A 211 12.76 -21.18 21.36
CA ASN A 211 12.37 -22.56 21.71
C ASN A 211 13.20 -23.20 22.84
N THR A 212 14.19 -22.51 23.42
CA THR A 212 15.05 -23.02 24.50
C THR A 212 14.43 -22.83 25.89
N VAL A 213 13.32 -22.09 26.01
CA VAL A 213 12.61 -21.87 27.27
C VAL A 213 11.13 -22.28 27.19
N SER A 214 10.51 -22.50 28.36
CA SER A 214 9.11 -22.99 28.46
C SER A 214 8.06 -22.05 27.89
N THR A 215 8.42 -20.78 27.72
CA THR A 215 7.59 -19.71 27.18
C THR A 215 7.91 -19.42 25.73
N GLY A 216 8.84 -20.19 25.13
CA GLY A 216 9.18 -20.16 23.71
C GLY A 216 8.01 -20.63 22.86
N VAL A 217 7.24 -19.68 22.38
CA VAL A 217 6.03 -19.92 21.60
C VAL A 217 6.05 -19.07 20.33
N ASN A 218 5.73 -19.76 19.25
CA ASN A 218 5.29 -19.21 17.98
C ASN A 218 4.26 -18.10 18.20
N SER A 219 4.47 -16.99 17.52
CA SER A 219 3.50 -15.91 17.42
C SER A 219 2.17 -16.43 16.89
N SER A 220 1.08 -16.22 17.63
CA SER A 220 -0.27 -16.61 17.19
C SER A 220 -0.90 -15.61 16.22
N GLU A 221 -0.20 -14.50 15.94
CA GLU A 221 -0.67 -13.47 15.03
C GLU A 221 -0.29 -13.86 13.60
N VAL A 222 -1.10 -13.40 12.64
CA VAL A 222 -0.90 -13.68 11.22
C VAL A 222 -1.09 -12.37 10.48
N PHE A 223 -0.14 -12.02 9.61
CA PHE A 223 -0.23 -10.87 8.73
C PHE A 223 -1.16 -11.21 7.56
N ASN A 224 -2.40 -10.72 7.62
CA ASN A 224 -3.50 -11.10 6.75
C ASN A 224 -3.77 -10.09 5.64
N ASN A 225 -3.75 -10.59 4.42
CA ASN A 225 -4.17 -9.88 3.23
C ASN A 225 -5.33 -10.59 2.53
N THR A 226 -6.30 -9.83 2.05
CA THR A 226 -7.37 -10.34 1.20
C THR A 226 -7.49 -9.45 -0.03
N ILE A 227 -7.45 -10.05 -1.21
CA ILE A 227 -7.72 -9.40 -2.50
C ILE A 227 -8.98 -10.02 -3.09
N ASN A 228 -10.02 -9.21 -3.31
CA ASN A 228 -11.24 -9.63 -3.98
C ASN A 228 -11.36 -8.87 -5.30
N VAL A 229 -11.35 -9.58 -6.43
CA VAL A 229 -11.49 -9.01 -7.77
C VAL A 229 -12.77 -9.53 -8.41
N VAL A 230 -13.75 -8.67 -8.63
CA VAL A 230 -15.07 -9.03 -9.17
C VAL A 230 -15.38 -8.21 -10.41
N ASP A 231 -15.70 -8.90 -11.51
CA ASP A 231 -16.03 -8.29 -12.80
C ASP A 231 -14.98 -7.23 -13.23
N SER A 232 -13.69 -7.50 -12.99
CA SER A 232 -12.58 -6.53 -13.12
C SER A 232 -11.31 -7.19 -13.64
N THR A 233 -10.28 -6.38 -13.94
CA THR A 233 -9.01 -6.85 -14.49
C THR A 233 -7.83 -6.41 -13.64
N VAL A 234 -6.91 -7.33 -13.37
CA VAL A 234 -5.58 -7.04 -12.83
C VAL A 234 -4.55 -7.48 -13.89
N THR A 235 -3.69 -6.55 -14.29
CA THR A 235 -2.58 -6.83 -15.22
C THR A 235 -1.25 -6.79 -14.46
N SER A 236 -0.17 -7.12 -15.14
CA SER A 236 1.18 -6.81 -14.72
C SER A 236 1.34 -5.30 -14.48
N GLY A 237 2.22 -4.96 -13.54
CA GLY A 237 2.71 -3.59 -13.36
C GLY A 237 4.20 -3.48 -13.64
N SER A 238 4.69 -2.25 -13.75
CA SER A 238 6.10 -1.93 -13.88
C SER A 238 6.78 -1.86 -12.51
N LEU A 239 8.00 -2.37 -12.44
CA LEU A 239 8.95 -2.16 -11.35
C LEU A 239 10.22 -1.45 -11.85
N SER A 240 10.25 -1.05 -13.12
CA SER A 240 11.37 -0.38 -13.77
C SER A 240 10.91 0.81 -14.60
N ASP A 241 11.83 1.75 -14.88
CA ASP A 241 11.51 2.95 -15.65
C ASP A 241 11.14 2.61 -17.11
N GLU A 242 9.87 2.79 -17.43
CA GLU A 242 9.30 2.55 -18.76
C GLU A 242 9.73 3.59 -19.82
N GLY A 243 10.19 4.77 -19.40
CA GLY A 243 10.67 5.84 -20.27
C GLY A 243 12.10 5.63 -20.78
N THR A 244 12.92 4.84 -20.08
CA THR A 244 14.33 4.60 -20.45
C THR A 244 14.66 3.13 -20.76
N SER A 245 13.95 2.17 -20.17
CA SER A 245 14.14 0.72 -20.37
C SER A 245 12.92 -0.04 -20.89
N GLY A 246 11.73 0.57 -20.91
CA GLY A 246 10.49 -0.02 -21.40
C GLY A 246 10.48 -0.25 -22.92
N TRP A 247 9.98 -1.41 -23.36
CA TRP A 247 9.98 -1.78 -24.77
C TRP A 247 8.81 -1.10 -25.50
N PHE A 248 9.12 -0.15 -26.39
CA PHE A 248 8.12 0.47 -27.26
C PHE A 248 7.51 -0.54 -28.26
N GLY A 249 6.42 -1.19 -27.85
CA GLY A 249 5.56 -2.06 -28.65
C GLY A 249 5.46 -3.47 -28.05
N ASN A 250 4.31 -3.89 -27.52
CA ASN A 250 3.04 -3.91 -28.25
C ASN A 250 1.77 -3.58 -27.44
N THR A 251 1.85 -2.92 -26.27
CA THR A 251 0.67 -2.25 -25.63
C THR A 251 0.95 -1.05 -24.69
N ASN A 252 2.17 -0.50 -24.62
CA ASN A 252 2.57 0.59 -23.69
C ASN A 252 2.71 0.18 -22.20
N ASN A 253 2.95 -1.09 -21.90
CA ASN A 253 3.20 -1.55 -20.53
C ASN A 253 4.53 -2.31 -20.47
N ALA A 254 5.13 -2.33 -19.27
CA ALA A 254 6.44 -2.92 -18.95
C ALA A 254 6.59 -4.42 -19.28
N SER A 255 5.50 -5.17 -19.13
CA SER A 255 5.46 -6.60 -19.42
C SER A 255 5.55 -6.91 -20.91
N ASP A 256 6.48 -7.78 -21.28
CA ASP A 256 6.61 -8.31 -22.64
C ASP A 256 5.84 -9.62 -22.87
N TYR A 257 5.31 -10.22 -21.78
CA TYR A 257 4.61 -11.51 -21.76
C TYR A 257 5.35 -12.61 -22.56
N SER A 258 6.68 -12.55 -22.58
CA SER A 258 7.52 -13.45 -23.38
C SER A 258 7.57 -14.88 -22.84
N GLY A 259 7.01 -15.11 -21.65
CA GLY A 259 7.01 -16.41 -20.95
C GLY A 259 8.33 -16.70 -20.22
N SER A 260 9.24 -15.73 -20.14
CA SER A 260 10.37 -15.75 -19.21
C SER A 260 10.05 -14.84 -18.03
N TYR A 261 10.48 -15.22 -16.83
CA TYR A 261 10.25 -14.39 -15.65
C TYR A 261 10.96 -13.03 -15.79
N THR A 262 10.20 -11.96 -15.72
CA THR A 262 10.68 -10.60 -15.50
C THR A 262 9.90 -9.97 -14.35
N ALA A 263 10.51 -9.03 -13.63
CA ALA A 263 9.82 -8.35 -12.52
C ALA A 263 8.59 -7.58 -13.03
N ASP A 264 8.67 -7.07 -14.25
CA ASP A 264 7.62 -6.28 -14.91
C ASP A 264 6.45 -7.12 -15.45
N ASP A 265 6.54 -8.46 -15.42
CA ASP A 265 5.42 -9.35 -15.75
C ASP A 265 4.51 -9.63 -14.54
N ILE A 266 4.89 -9.19 -13.34
CA ILE A 266 4.18 -9.55 -12.11
C ILE A 266 2.87 -8.77 -12.00
N ALA A 267 1.76 -9.50 -11.92
CA ALA A 267 0.43 -8.95 -11.65
C ALA A 267 0.11 -8.89 -10.16
N ILE A 268 0.54 -9.90 -9.40
CA ILE A 268 0.36 -9.93 -7.94
C ILE A 268 1.63 -10.48 -7.28
N ALA A 269 2.22 -9.72 -6.36
CA ALA A 269 3.27 -10.15 -5.46
C ALA A 269 2.78 -10.12 -4.01
N ALA A 270 3.05 -11.20 -3.28
CA ALA A 270 2.98 -11.23 -1.81
C ALA A 270 4.33 -11.66 -1.26
N ILE A 271 4.98 -10.78 -0.51
CA ILE A 271 6.37 -10.90 -0.08
C ILE A 271 6.42 -10.78 1.45
N ALA A 272 6.65 -11.91 2.12
CA ALA A 272 6.86 -11.95 3.56
C ALA A 272 8.21 -11.34 3.93
N HIS A 273 8.28 -10.71 5.09
CA HIS A 273 9.50 -10.11 5.59
C HIS A 273 10.48 -11.23 5.96
N PRO A 274 11.78 -11.12 5.59
CA PRO A 274 12.74 -12.20 5.83
C PRO A 274 13.11 -12.41 7.30
N TYR A 275 12.76 -11.44 8.16
CA TYR A 275 13.00 -11.50 9.59
C TYR A 275 11.70 -11.57 10.39
N ALA A 276 10.54 -11.83 9.77
CA ALA A 276 9.30 -11.91 10.51
C ALA A 276 9.18 -13.23 11.29
N ASP A 277 8.84 -13.11 12.57
CA ASP A 277 8.48 -14.25 13.46
C ASP A 277 7.05 -14.79 13.22
N ASN A 278 6.25 -14.09 12.42
CA ASN A 278 4.85 -14.47 12.21
C ASN A 278 4.54 -14.71 10.73
N ALA A 279 3.63 -15.64 10.46
CA ALA A 279 3.22 -15.97 9.11
C ALA A 279 2.51 -14.81 8.40
N MET A 280 2.76 -14.67 7.09
CA MET A 280 1.96 -13.85 6.18
C MET A 280 1.01 -14.74 5.38
N GLN A 281 -0.29 -14.46 5.45
CA GLN A 281 -1.33 -15.17 4.69
C GLN A 281 -2.04 -14.20 3.75
N THR A 282 -2.02 -14.54 2.45
CA THR A 282 -2.69 -13.74 1.41
C THR A 282 -3.73 -14.59 0.69
N THR A 283 -4.99 -14.16 0.75
CA THR A 283 -6.10 -14.79 0.03
C THR A 283 -6.50 -13.96 -1.18
N VAL A 284 -6.54 -14.56 -2.37
CA VAL A 284 -6.99 -13.90 -3.61
C VAL A 284 -8.24 -14.60 -4.13
N ASN A 285 -9.33 -13.85 -4.25
CA ASN A 285 -10.60 -14.32 -4.82
C ASN A 285 -10.87 -13.60 -6.14
N LEU A 286 -10.97 -14.37 -7.24
CA LEU A 286 -11.29 -13.86 -8.57
C LEU A 286 -12.68 -14.38 -8.99
N SER A 287 -13.60 -13.49 -9.35
CA SER A 287 -14.94 -13.84 -9.81
C SER A 287 -15.30 -13.04 -11.05
N ASN A 288 -15.52 -13.72 -12.18
CA ASN A 288 -15.76 -13.08 -13.49
C ASN A 288 -14.69 -12.05 -13.87
N SER A 289 -13.46 -12.30 -13.46
CA SER A 289 -12.35 -11.35 -13.56
C SER A 289 -11.23 -11.91 -14.42
N THR A 290 -10.37 -11.02 -14.91
CA THR A 290 -9.18 -11.36 -15.69
C THR A 290 -7.94 -11.05 -14.87
N LEU A 291 -7.01 -12.00 -14.79
CA LEU A 291 -5.67 -11.81 -14.25
C LEU A 291 -4.67 -12.05 -15.37
N MET A 292 -3.83 -11.06 -15.68
CA MET A 292 -2.83 -11.11 -16.76
C MET A 292 -1.46 -10.78 -16.21
N GLY A 293 -0.59 -11.77 -16.10
CA GLY A 293 0.76 -11.63 -15.57
C GLY A 293 1.07 -12.73 -14.55
N ASP A 294 2.28 -12.67 -14.01
CA ASP A 294 2.79 -13.63 -13.04
C ASP A 294 2.23 -13.36 -11.64
N VAL A 295 2.13 -14.44 -10.86
CA VAL A 295 1.80 -14.36 -9.43
C VAL A 295 3.01 -14.87 -8.66
N VAL A 296 3.56 -13.99 -7.82
CA VAL A 296 4.75 -14.27 -7.02
C VAL A 296 4.39 -14.34 -5.55
N PHE A 297 4.82 -15.43 -4.91
CA PHE A 297 4.81 -15.58 -3.47
C PHE A 297 6.26 -15.74 -3.02
N SER A 298 6.73 -14.82 -2.19
CA SER A 298 8.02 -14.92 -1.51
C SER A 298 7.75 -15.09 -0.03
N SER A 299 8.25 -16.19 0.53
CA SER A 299 8.13 -16.51 1.94
C SER A 299 9.49 -17.01 2.43
N ASN A 300 9.82 -16.65 3.65
CA ASN A 300 10.99 -17.13 4.36
C ASN A 300 10.52 -17.98 5.53
N PHE A 301 11.41 -18.82 6.04
CA PHE A 301 11.19 -19.39 7.36
C PHE A 301 11.28 -18.27 8.40
N ASP A 302 10.55 -18.45 9.50
CA ASP A 302 10.57 -17.65 10.73
C ASP A 302 12.02 -17.28 11.15
N GLU A 303 12.24 -16.08 11.72
CA GLU A 303 13.56 -15.62 12.19
C GLU A 303 14.18 -16.64 13.16
N ASN A 304 13.35 -17.32 13.95
CA ASN A 304 13.75 -18.35 14.91
C ASN A 304 13.77 -19.77 14.32
N PHE A 305 13.77 -19.91 12.99
CA PHE A 305 14.00 -21.19 12.33
C PHE A 305 15.46 -21.63 12.47
N PHE A 306 15.67 -22.82 13.01
CA PHE A 306 17.00 -23.43 13.15
C PHE A 306 17.22 -24.47 12.05
N PRO A 307 18.00 -24.19 10.98
CA PRO A 307 18.16 -25.14 9.86
C PRO A 307 18.84 -26.45 10.24
N ASN A 308 19.63 -26.43 11.32
CA ASN A 308 20.29 -27.60 11.87
C ASN A 308 19.62 -28.13 13.15
N GLY A 309 18.47 -27.54 13.52
CA GLY A 309 17.77 -27.74 14.79
C GLY A 309 18.44 -27.11 16.00
N ALA A 310 17.69 -26.98 17.09
CA ALA A 310 18.11 -26.58 18.42
C ALA A 310 17.40 -27.48 19.45
N ASP A 311 18.10 -27.86 20.52
CA ASP A 311 17.53 -28.61 21.65
C ASP A 311 16.41 -27.76 22.29
N SER A 312 15.18 -28.26 22.30
CA SER A 312 14.01 -27.50 22.74
C SER A 312 13.63 -27.79 24.18
N TYR A 313 12.95 -26.85 24.83
CA TYR A 313 12.33 -27.10 26.14
C TYR A 313 11.19 -28.14 26.08
N ARG A 314 10.71 -28.53 24.89
CA ARG A 314 9.47 -29.32 24.73
C ARG A 314 9.67 -30.80 25.05
N ASP A 315 10.90 -31.26 25.12
CA ASP A 315 11.22 -32.59 25.63
C ASP A 315 12.39 -32.57 26.61
N THR A 316 12.89 -33.77 26.91
CA THR A 316 13.96 -33.99 27.90
C THR A 316 15.12 -34.77 27.33
N ASP A 317 15.06 -35.08 26.03
CA ASP A 317 16.18 -35.68 25.34
C ASP A 317 17.12 -34.55 24.89
N ALA A 318 18.11 -34.87 24.06
CA ALA A 318 19.08 -33.89 23.58
C ALA A 318 19.08 -33.88 22.04
N ASP A 319 18.00 -34.40 21.44
CA ASP A 319 17.82 -34.39 20.01
C ASP A 319 17.47 -32.95 19.60
N LEU A 320 17.89 -32.57 18.39
CA LEU A 320 17.71 -31.22 17.90
C LEU A 320 16.33 -31.10 17.26
N ASP A 321 15.51 -30.16 17.74
CA ASP A 321 14.22 -29.83 17.17
C ASP A 321 14.33 -28.69 16.17
N THR A 322 13.55 -28.76 15.10
CA THR A 322 13.35 -27.60 14.22
C THR A 322 12.15 -26.80 14.73
N ASN A 323 12.38 -25.61 15.27
CA ASN A 323 11.32 -24.61 15.40
C ASN A 323 11.00 -24.06 14.00
N GLY A 324 9.77 -23.59 13.78
CA GLY A 324 9.46 -22.78 12.61
C GLY A 324 8.21 -23.20 11.87
N TRP A 325 7.08 -23.29 12.57
CA TRP A 325 5.82 -23.15 11.84
C TRP A 325 4.76 -22.41 12.65
N ASP A 326 4.67 -21.11 12.37
CA ASP A 326 3.53 -20.27 12.74
C ASP A 326 2.42 -20.55 11.71
N GLY A 327 1.26 -20.98 12.20
CA GLY A 327 0.12 -21.42 11.40
C GLY A 327 -1.02 -20.44 11.42
#